data_AF-A0A1X9ZIU4-F1
#
_entry.id   AF-A0A1X9ZIU4-F1
#
_cell.length_a   1.000
_cell.length_b   1.000
_cell.length_c   1.000
_cell.angle_alpha   90.00
_cell.angle_beta   90.00
_cell.angle_gamma   90.00
#
_symmetry.space_group_name_H-M   'P 1'
#
loop_
_entity.id
_entity.type
_entity.pdbx_description
1 polymer ?
#
loop_
_entity_poly.entity_id
_entity_poly.type
_entity_poly.pdbx_seq_one_letter_code
_entity_poly.pdbx_strand_id
1 'polypeptide(L)' 'AVYRIVAIDVRSRREGRDLRNVGFYDPIKNQSYLNVPAILNFLEKGAQPTGTVRDILKKAEVFK' A
#
# COMPACT_ATOMS: atom_id res chain seq x y z
N ALA A 1 16.84 -1.61 -1.32
CA ALA A 1 15.90 -1.33 -2.42
C ALA A 1 14.70 -0.59 -1.84
N VAL A 2 14.12 0.37 -2.56
CA VAL A 2 12.91 1.09 -2.14
C VAL A 2 11.70 0.51 -2.87
N TYR A 3 10.63 0.24 -2.14
CA TYR A 3 9.41 -0.36 -2.70
C TYR A 3 8.29 0.68 -2.78
N ARG A 4 7.55 0.67 -3.89
CA ARG A 4 6.30 1.44 -4.02
C ARG A 4 5.14 0.63 -3.49
N ILE A 5 4.21 1.28 -2.81
CA ILE A 5 2.93 0.72 -2.41
C ILE A 5 1.87 1.29 -3.37
N VAL A 6 1.25 0.43 -4.16
CA VAL A 6 0.30 0.82 -5.21
C VAL A 6 -0.98 0.02 -5.10
N ALA A 7 -2.09 0.63 -5.49
CA ALA A 7 -3.34 -0.08 -5.77
C ALA A 7 -3.33 -0.52 -7.24
N ILE A 8 -3.48 -1.82 -7.48
CA ILE A 8 -3.44 -2.42 -8.81
C ILE A 8 -4.37 -3.64 -8.89
N ASP A 9 -4.82 -3.98 -10.09
CA ASP A 9 -5.55 -5.23 -10.35
C ASP A 9 -4.61 -6.44 -10.13
N VAL A 10 -5.11 -7.46 -9.43
CA VAL A 10 -4.38 -8.70 -9.09
C VAL A 10 -3.88 -9.46 -10.33
N ARG A 11 -4.53 -9.33 -11.48
CA ARG A 11 -4.13 -9.99 -12.74
C ARG A 11 -2.99 -9.26 -13.45
N SER A 12 -2.69 -8.03 -13.04
CA SER A 12 -1.62 -7.24 -13.63
C SER A 12 -0.24 -7.74 -13.18
N ARG A 13 0.76 -7.58 -14.05
CA ARG A 13 2.16 -7.84 -13.68
C ARG A 13 2.60 -6.91 -12.54
N ARG A 14 3.64 -7.32 -11.80
CA ARG A 14 4.20 -6.56 -10.65
C ARG A 14 4.52 -5.10 -10.97
N GLU A 15 5.09 -4.84 -12.15
CA GLU A 15 5.43 -3.49 -12.64
C GLU A 15 4.44 -3.03 -13.74
N GLY A 16 3.21 -3.55 -13.70
CA GLY A 16 2.13 -3.14 -14.59
C GLY A 16 1.61 -1.74 -14.28
N ARG A 17 0.60 -1.33 -15.05
CA ARG A 17 -0.08 -0.05 -14.85
C ARG A 17 -0.86 -0.08 -13.54
N ASP A 18 -0.45 0.75 -12.59
CA ASP A 18 -1.17 0.94 -11.34
C ASP A 18 -2.41 1.84 -11.52
N LEU A 19 -3.41 1.62 -10.67
CA LEU A 19 -4.59 2.49 -10.57
C LEU A 19 -4.21 3.79 -9.85
N ARG A 20 -3.45 3.65 -8.76
CA ARG A 20 -2.97 4.76 -7.95
C ARG A 20 -1.78 4.37 -7.08
N ASN A 21 -0.79 5.25 -7.01
CA ASN A 21 0.26 5.17 -6.01
C ASN A 21 -0.27 5.67 -4.65
N VAL A 22 -0.16 4.83 -3.62
CA VAL A 22 -0.68 5.11 -2.28
C VAL A 22 0.42 5.25 -1.24
N GLY A 23 1.69 5.04 -1.60
CA GLY A 23 2.79 5.19 -0.67
C GLY A 23 4.11 4.56 -1.14
N PHE A 24 5.09 4.55 -0.23
CA PHE A 24 6.33 3.82 -0.41
C PHE A 24 6.83 3.27 0.92
N TYR A 25 7.70 2.26 0.83
CA TYR A 25 8.41 1.68 1.96
C TYR A 25 9.89 1.50 1.61
N ASP A 26 10.75 2.07 2.46
CA ASP A 26 12.19 1.83 2.45
C ASP A 26 12.56 0.96 3.67
N PRO A 27 12.86 -0.34 3.49
CA PRO A 27 13.26 -1.22 4.58
C PRO A 27 14.66 -0.89 5.13
N ILE A 28 15.54 -0.25 4.36
CA ILE A 28 16.91 0.05 4.80
C ILE A 28 16.88 1.16 5.83
N LYS A 29 16.06 2.19 5.58
CA LYS A 29 15.86 3.32 6.50
C LYS A 29 14.69 3.12 7.47
N ASN A 30 13.95 2.04 7.31
CA ASN A 30 12.67 1.79 7.99
C ASN A 30 11.70 2.99 7.89
N GLN A 31 11.69 3.65 6.74
CA GLN A 31 10.85 4.82 6.46
C GLN A 31 9.68 4.40 5.57
N SER A 32 8.49 4.88 5.92
CA SER A 32 7.28 4.67 5.10
C SER A 32 6.53 5.97 4.96
N TYR A 33 6.06 6.24 3.75
CA TYR A 33 5.06 7.28 3.50
C TYR A 33 3.79 6.60 3.03
N LEU A 34 2.68 6.93 3.68
CA LEU A 34 1.36 6.35 3.42
C LEU A 34 0.36 7.48 3.17
N ASN A 35 -0.28 7.47 2.01
CA ASN A 35 -1.39 8.36 1.72
C ASN A 35 -2.67 7.76 2.32
N VAL A 36 -2.89 8.02 3.61
CA VAL A 36 -4.01 7.43 4.38
C VAL A 36 -5.38 7.67 3.72
N PRO A 37 -5.75 8.87 3.26
CA PRO A 37 -7.04 9.08 2.59
C PRO A 37 -7.24 8.23 1.34
N ALA A 38 -6.19 8.05 0.53
CA ALA A 38 -6.26 7.20 -0.66
C ALA A 38 -6.41 5.73 -0.28
N ILE A 39 -5.69 5.27 0.75
CA ILE A 39 -5.73 3.89 1.22
C ILE A 39 -7.12 3.54 1.76
N LEU A 40 -7.68 4.39 2.62
CA LEU A 40 -9.02 4.17 3.18
C LEU A 40 -10.09 4.06 2.09
N ASN A 41 -10.04 4.92 1.07
CA ASN A 41 -10.97 4.86 -0.07
C ASN A 41 -10.94 3.50 -0.79
N PHE A 42 -9.75 2.90 -0.96
CA PHE A 42 -9.64 1.57 -1.56
C PHE A 42 -10.11 0.47 -0.62
N LEU A 43 -9.79 0.56 0.67
CA LEU A 43 -10.25 -0.40 1.68
C LEU A 43 -11.78 -0.42 1.80
N GLU A 44 -12.43 0.74 1.82
CA GLU A 44 -13.89 0.88 1.80
C GLU A 44 -14.51 0.24 0.56
N LYS A 45 -13.81 0.27 -0.58
CA LYS A 45 -14.22 -0.38 -1.84
C LYS A 45 -13.88 -1.87 -1.91
N GLY A 46 -13.39 -2.46 -0.81
CA GLY A 46 -13.10 -3.89 -0.71
C GLY A 46 -11.70 -4.31 -1.16
N ALA A 47 -10.77 -3.37 -1.36
CA ALA A 47 -9.39 -3.70 -1.70
C ALA A 47 -8.75 -4.54 -0.59
N GLN A 48 -8.06 -5.61 -0.98
CA GLN A 48 -7.38 -6.51 -0.06
C GLN A 48 -5.88 -6.18 -0.01
N PRO A 49 -5.33 -5.74 1.14
CA PRO A 49 -3.90 -5.51 1.28
C PRO A 49 -3.13 -6.84 1.32
N THR A 50 -1.90 -6.84 0.81
CA THR A 50 -0.98 -7.97 0.97
C THR A 50 -0.50 -8.09 2.42
N GLY A 51 0.02 -9.25 2.83
CA GLY A 51 0.45 -9.50 4.22
C GLY A 51 1.37 -8.41 4.78
N THR A 52 2.46 -8.11 4.06
CA THR A 52 3.43 -7.07 4.47
C THR A 52 2.79 -5.68 4.53
N VAL A 53 1.95 -5.33 3.56
CA VAL A 53 1.27 -4.02 3.54
C VAL A 53 0.28 -3.92 4.70
N ARG A 54 -0.43 -5.01 5.02
CA ARG A 54 -1.33 -5.07 6.18
C ARG A 54 -0.58 -4.80 7.48
N ASP A 55 0.62 -5.36 7.65
CA ASP A 55 1.43 -5.13 8.85
C ASP A 55 1.96 -3.69 8.93
N ILE A 56 2.35 -3.11 7.78
CA ILE A 56 2.72 -1.68 7.69
C ILE A 56 1.53 -0.79 8.09
N LEU A 57 0.33 -1.06 7.57
CA LEU A 57 -0.89 -0.32 7.88
C LEU A 57 -1.33 -0.46 9.34
N LYS A 58 -1.15 -1.65 9.94
CA LYS A 58 -1.37 -1.88 11.37
C LYS A 58 -0.41 -1.06 12.23
N LYS A 59 0.89 -1.04 11.89
CA LYS A 59 1.90 -0.22 12.58
C LYS A 59 1.59 1.28 12.50
N ALA A 60 0.94 1.70 11.41
CA ALA A 60 0.51 3.08 11.21
C ALA A 60 -0.89 3.39 11.79
N GLU A 61 -1.50 2.47 12.55
CA GLU A 61 -2.83 2.62 13.16
C GLU A 61 -3.97 2.97 12.19
N VAL A 62 -3.89 2.53 10.93
CA VAL A 62 -4.91 2.85 9.90
C VAL A 62 -6.20 2.05 10.09
N PHE A 63 -6.13 0.88 10.72
CA PHE A 63 -7.27 -0.04 10.94
C PHE A 63 -7.97 0.14 12.30
N LYS A 64 -8.14 1.38 12.78
CA LYS A 64 -8.94 1.60 14.00
C LYS A 64 -10.40 1.23 13.80
#